data_AF-A0A1H4KJC7-F1
#
_entry.id   AF-A0A1H4KJC7-F1
#
_cell.length_a   1.000
_cell.length_b   1.000
_cell.length_c   1.000
_cell.angle_alpha   90.00
_cell.angle_beta   90.00
_cell.angle_gamma   90.00
#
_symmetry.space_group_name_H-M   'P 1'
#
loop_
_entity.id
_entity.type
_entity.pdbx_description
1 polymer ?
#
loop_
_entity_poly.entity_id
_entity_poly.type
_entity_poly.pdbx_seq_one_letter_code
_entity_poly.pdbx_strand_id
1 'polypeptide(L)'
;MLRTRDDHAWTGHQVDLGKEPLAPAAAGRAVMPETAVSGGAAADRIAAALGTPNVPGANAAVTSFVVRRFVARGLLADLSGNPEDTLHHPGQVEEVCGREDLAELVTTDIPLGPEQAATRLRVRKVEFDWMVTPGWIRAAEWVGVRFGTSRAGAVDVPLYRAADVDALVAPHAEVDWEELRSVGKGRRSPLAALRPKRKPEATPAPV
;
A
#
# COMPACT_ATOMS: atom_id res chain seq x y z
N MET A 1 6.69 -43.08 -47.47
CA MET A 1 6.17 -44.45 -47.24
C MET A 1 7.24 -45.24 -46.50
N LEU A 2 6.89 -45.81 -45.33
CA LEU A 2 7.54 -46.88 -44.54
C LEU A 2 8.98 -46.63 -44.04
N ARG A 3 9.20 -46.32 -42.74
CA ARG A 3 9.38 -47.26 -41.58
C ARG A 3 10.45 -48.33 -41.86
N THR A 4 11.45 -48.54 -41.02
CA THR A 4 11.44 -49.38 -39.78
C THR A 4 12.90 -49.35 -39.23
N ARG A 5 13.19 -48.96 -37.97
CA ARG A 5 13.45 -49.81 -36.77
C ARG A 5 14.40 -50.99 -37.02
N ASP A 6 15.28 -51.45 -36.13
CA ASP A 6 15.65 -51.14 -34.74
C ASP A 6 16.90 -52.03 -34.44
N ASP A 7 17.64 -51.66 -33.39
CA ASP A 7 18.37 -52.52 -32.43
C ASP A 7 19.56 -53.42 -32.86
N HIS A 8 20.75 -53.21 -32.26
CA HIS A 8 21.16 -53.92 -31.03
C HIS A 8 22.63 -53.68 -30.62
N ALA A 9 22.79 -53.53 -29.30
CA ALA A 9 23.84 -54.07 -28.44
C ALA A 9 25.25 -53.42 -28.46
N TRP A 10 25.45 -52.54 -27.49
CA TRP A 10 26.73 -52.09 -26.97
C TRP A 10 27.08 -52.93 -25.73
N THR A 11 28.27 -53.53 -25.68
CA THR A 11 28.86 -54.16 -24.50
C THR A 11 30.13 -53.43 -24.09
N GLY A 12 30.05 -52.80 -22.91
CA GLY A 12 31.09 -52.52 -21.92
C GLY A 12 32.49 -52.07 -22.36
N HIS A 13 32.89 -50.89 -21.89
CA HIS A 13 34.06 -50.77 -21.02
C HIS A 13 33.95 -49.51 -20.15
N GLN A 14 33.93 -49.74 -18.84
CA GLN A 14 33.93 -48.74 -17.78
C GLN A 14 35.38 -48.36 -17.49
N VAL A 15 35.68 -47.05 -17.52
CA VAL A 15 36.86 -46.49 -16.87
C VAL A 15 36.39 -45.58 -15.76
N ASP A 16 36.71 -46.01 -14.55
CA ASP A 16 36.50 -45.35 -13.27
C ASP A 16 37.48 -44.17 -13.14
N LEU A 17 36.94 -42.95 -13.09
CA LEU A 17 37.68 -41.77 -12.67
C LEU A 17 36.94 -41.21 -11.45
N GLY A 18 37.62 -41.31 -10.32
CA GLY A 18 37.11 -41.00 -9.00
C GLY A 18 36.32 -39.71 -8.94
N LYS A 19 35.07 -39.82 -8.48
CA LYS A 19 34.35 -38.74 -7.83
C LYS A 19 34.41 -39.00 -6.33
N GLU A 20 35.24 -38.24 -5.65
CA GLU A 20 35.04 -37.99 -4.22
C GLU A 20 33.58 -37.57 -4.00
N PRO A 21 32.88 -38.12 -3.00
CA PRO A 21 31.56 -37.63 -2.68
C PRO A 21 31.72 -36.19 -2.15
N LEU A 22 31.28 -35.22 -2.95
CA LEU A 22 30.96 -33.88 -2.50
C LEU A 22 30.04 -34.06 -1.28
N ALA A 23 30.58 -33.82 -0.09
CA ALA A 23 29.79 -33.75 1.12
C ALA A 23 28.60 -32.83 0.84
N PRO A 24 27.36 -33.20 1.24
CA PRO A 24 26.26 -32.25 1.14
C PRO A 24 26.72 -31.00 1.87
N ALA A 25 26.86 -29.89 1.14
CA ALA A 25 27.02 -28.58 1.72
C ALA A 25 25.94 -28.52 2.79
N ALA A 26 26.36 -28.42 4.05
CA ALA A 26 25.43 -28.25 5.15
C ALA A 26 24.60 -27.05 4.76
N ALA A 27 23.38 -27.30 4.31
CA ALA A 27 22.37 -26.27 4.15
C ALA A 27 22.34 -25.67 5.54
N GLY A 28 22.91 -24.47 5.67
CA GLY A 28 22.82 -23.70 6.88
C GLY A 28 21.34 -23.69 7.17
N ARG A 29 20.95 -24.46 8.18
CA ARG A 29 19.58 -24.50 8.65
C ARG A 29 19.41 -23.08 9.14
N ALA A 30 18.84 -22.23 8.28
CA ALA A 30 18.45 -20.89 8.64
C ALA A 30 17.68 -21.10 9.94
N VAL A 31 18.28 -20.65 11.04
CA VAL A 31 17.62 -20.61 12.32
C VAL A 31 16.38 -19.80 12.02
N MET A 32 15.23 -20.46 11.95
CA MET A 32 13.98 -19.77 11.70
C MET A 32 13.90 -18.73 12.82
N PRO A 33 13.92 -17.44 12.49
CA PRO A 33 13.85 -16.42 13.52
C PRO A 33 12.52 -16.61 14.24
N GLU A 34 12.49 -16.14 15.48
CA GLU A 34 11.27 -15.98 16.28
C GLU A 34 10.05 -15.76 15.39
N THR A 35 9.01 -16.57 15.60
CA THR A 35 7.82 -16.68 14.74
C THR A 35 7.47 -15.33 14.10
N ALA A 36 7.53 -15.27 12.75
CA ALA A 36 7.29 -14.06 11.98
C ALA A 36 6.09 -13.26 12.50
N VAL A 37 6.22 -11.94 12.50
CA VAL A 37 5.25 -11.03 13.11
C VAL A 37 4.22 -10.64 12.06
N SER A 38 2.93 -10.79 12.36
CA SER A 38 1.87 -10.31 11.47
C SER A 38 1.86 -8.79 11.36
N GLY A 39 1.27 -8.24 10.30
CA GLY A 39 1.13 -6.78 10.14
C GLY A 39 0.38 -6.12 11.31
N GLY A 40 -0.63 -6.78 11.88
CA GLY A 40 -1.32 -6.31 13.08
C GLY A 40 -0.41 -6.28 14.32
N ALA A 41 0.32 -7.36 14.58
CA ALA A 41 1.25 -7.42 15.71
C ALA A 41 2.43 -6.45 15.54
N ALA A 42 2.88 -6.20 14.31
CA ALA A 42 3.89 -5.18 14.02
C ALA A 42 3.34 -3.77 14.32
N ALA A 43 2.09 -3.49 13.92
CA ALA A 43 1.42 -2.23 14.23
C ALA A 43 1.31 -2.00 15.74
N ASP A 44 0.97 -3.04 16.52
CA ASP A 44 0.88 -2.97 17.98
C ASP A 44 2.23 -2.65 18.62
N ARG A 45 3.32 -3.25 18.13
CA ARG A 45 4.69 -2.96 18.60
C ARG A 45 5.11 -1.52 18.28
N ILE A 46 4.82 -1.03 17.08
CA ILE A 46 5.10 0.35 16.67
C ILE A 46 4.29 1.33 17.54
N ALA A 47 3.01 1.04 17.78
CA ALA A 47 2.14 1.84 18.63
C ALA A 47 2.68 1.91 20.07
N ALA A 48 3.16 0.79 20.61
CA ALA A 48 3.79 0.74 21.92
C ALA A 48 5.10 1.53 21.98
N ALA A 49 5.94 1.46 20.95
CA ALA A 49 7.19 2.23 20.85
C ALA A 49 6.94 3.75 20.84
N LEU A 50 5.81 4.19 20.28
CA LEU A 50 5.37 5.60 20.28
C LEU A 50 4.69 6.04 21.59
N GLY A 51 4.56 5.15 22.58
CA GLY A 51 3.87 5.44 23.84
C GLY A 51 2.33 5.50 23.71
N THR A 52 1.77 5.02 22.59
CA THR A 52 0.33 5.01 22.30
C THR A 52 -0.13 3.60 21.93
N PRO A 53 -0.03 2.60 22.83
CA PRO A 53 -0.32 1.21 22.49
C PRO A 53 -1.76 1.03 22.00
N ASN A 54 -1.93 0.20 20.97
CA ASN A 54 -3.25 -0.16 20.45
C ASN A 54 -4.02 -0.94 21.51
N VAL A 55 -5.27 -0.56 21.75
CA VAL A 55 -6.16 -1.22 22.71
C VAL A 55 -7.26 -1.97 21.95
N PRO A 56 -7.48 -3.27 22.23
CA PRO A 56 -8.57 -4.02 21.61
C PRO A 56 -9.93 -3.33 21.79
N GLY A 57 -10.68 -3.18 20.70
CA GLY A 57 -12.00 -2.53 20.71
C GLY A 57 -11.97 -0.99 20.70
N ALA A 58 -10.79 -0.37 20.81
CA ALA A 58 -10.60 1.06 20.56
C ALA A 58 -10.12 1.31 19.12
N ASN A 59 -10.17 2.57 18.70
CA ASN A 59 -9.50 2.97 17.46
C ASN A 59 -7.99 2.80 17.62
N ALA A 60 -7.38 2.02 16.72
CA ALA A 60 -5.94 1.80 16.73
C ALA A 60 -5.19 3.11 16.43
N ALA A 61 -4.13 3.36 17.20
CA ALA A 61 -3.21 4.49 16.97
C ALA A 61 -2.31 4.22 15.75
N VAL A 62 -1.89 2.96 15.55
CA VAL A 62 -1.14 2.51 14.38
C VAL A 62 -1.86 1.30 13.80
N THR A 63 -2.04 1.26 12.48
CA THR A 63 -2.79 0.21 11.79
C THR A 63 -1.87 -0.62 10.88
N SER A 64 -2.32 -1.80 10.46
CA SER A 64 -1.61 -2.61 9.44
C SER A 64 -1.45 -1.87 8.10
N PHE A 65 -2.30 -0.89 7.80
CA PHE A 65 -2.11 0.02 6.66
C PHE A 65 -0.76 0.74 6.74
N VAL A 66 -0.41 1.29 7.91
CA VAL A 66 0.87 1.99 8.12
C VAL A 66 2.03 1.02 7.92
N VAL A 67 1.91 -0.21 8.44
CA VAL A 67 2.93 -1.27 8.25
C VAL A 67 3.13 -1.59 6.76
N ARG A 68 2.05 -1.70 5.97
CA ARG A 68 2.16 -1.86 4.52
C ARG A 68 2.81 -0.67 3.83
N ARG A 69 2.66 0.56 4.34
CA ARG A 69 3.39 1.72 3.81
C ARG A 69 4.88 1.64 4.13
N PHE A 70 5.24 1.11 5.30
CA PHE A 70 6.64 0.83 5.63
C PHE A 70 7.24 -0.23 4.70
N VAL A 71 6.47 -1.24 4.30
CA VAL A 71 6.87 -2.17 3.23
C VAL A 71 7.07 -1.45 1.90
N ALA A 72 6.11 -0.61 1.48
CA ALA A 72 6.23 0.15 0.23
C ALA A 72 7.43 1.11 0.19
N ARG A 73 7.91 1.56 1.37
CA ARG A 73 9.10 2.39 1.54
C ARG A 73 10.40 1.58 1.66
N GLY A 74 10.33 0.25 1.70
CA GLY A 74 11.48 -0.63 1.90
C GLY A 74 12.01 -0.68 3.34
N LEU A 75 11.25 -0.19 4.32
CA LEU A 75 11.61 -0.24 5.74
C LEU A 75 11.33 -1.60 6.37
N LEU A 76 10.34 -2.34 5.85
CA LEU A 76 10.01 -3.69 6.24
C LEU A 76 9.94 -4.58 5.00
N ALA A 77 10.37 -5.84 5.11
CA ALA A 77 10.10 -6.84 4.09
C ALA A 77 8.75 -7.52 4.37
N ASP A 78 7.95 -7.75 3.32
CA ASP A 78 6.83 -8.69 3.38
C ASP A 78 7.31 -10.09 3.03
N LEU A 79 7.18 -11.01 3.97
CA LEU A 79 7.58 -12.41 3.88
C LEU A 79 6.42 -13.33 3.47
N SER A 80 5.17 -12.83 3.44
CA SER A 80 4.01 -13.69 3.18
C SER A 80 3.66 -13.81 1.70
N GLY A 81 3.96 -12.79 0.89
CA GLY A 81 3.47 -12.68 -0.48
C GLY A 81 1.96 -12.45 -0.58
N ASN A 82 1.30 -12.18 0.55
CA ASN A 82 -0.13 -11.86 0.66
C ASN A 82 -0.28 -10.47 1.31
N PRO A 83 -0.75 -9.45 0.56
CA PRO A 83 -0.85 -8.08 1.07
C PRO A 83 -1.86 -7.91 2.22
N GLU A 84 -2.84 -8.81 2.37
CA GLU A 84 -3.82 -8.72 3.47
C GLU A 84 -3.26 -9.29 4.78
N ASP A 85 -2.37 -10.27 4.69
CA ASP A 85 -1.76 -10.98 5.82
C ASP A 85 -0.24 -10.87 5.75
N THR A 86 0.29 -9.65 5.78
CA THR A 86 1.73 -9.41 5.71
C THR A 86 2.46 -10.05 6.89
N LEU A 87 3.62 -10.64 6.62
CA LEU A 87 4.51 -11.21 7.64
C LEU A 87 5.86 -10.51 7.62
N HIS A 88 6.39 -10.19 8.80
CA HIS A 88 7.61 -9.39 8.95
C HIS A 88 8.62 -10.06 9.87
N HIS A 89 9.90 -9.81 9.60
CA HIS A 89 10.97 -10.23 10.47
C HIS A 89 10.94 -9.43 11.79
N PRO A 90 10.91 -10.06 12.97
CA PRO A 90 10.85 -9.36 14.26
C PRO A 90 11.94 -8.29 14.44
N GLY A 91 13.18 -8.60 14.08
CA GLY A 91 14.30 -7.65 14.15
C GLY A 91 14.13 -6.42 13.27
N GLN A 92 13.48 -6.53 12.09
CA GLN A 92 13.19 -5.35 11.27
C GLN A 92 12.12 -4.46 11.91
N VAL A 93 11.14 -5.07 12.58
CA VAL A 93 10.13 -4.32 13.34
C VAL A 93 10.80 -3.58 14.50
N GLU A 94 11.74 -4.21 15.20
CA GLU A 94 12.52 -3.57 16.27
C GLU A 94 13.38 -2.42 15.75
N GLU A 95 14.07 -2.60 14.61
CA GLU A 95 14.82 -1.54 13.94
C GLU A 95 13.93 -0.35 13.60
N VAL A 96 12.73 -0.59 13.05
CA VAL A 96 11.75 0.47 12.77
C VAL A 96 11.29 1.15 14.05
N CYS A 97 10.98 0.39 15.10
CA CYS A 97 10.59 0.93 16.41
C CYS A 97 11.67 1.83 17.04
N GLY A 98 12.94 1.58 16.74
CA GLY A 98 14.08 2.36 17.25
C GLY A 98 14.39 3.64 16.46
N ARG A 99 13.66 3.94 15.38
CA ARG A 99 13.94 5.12 14.54
C ARG A 99 13.54 6.42 15.22
N GLU A 100 14.40 7.43 15.09
CA GLU A 100 14.12 8.79 15.60
C GLU A 100 12.95 9.47 14.85
N ASP A 101 12.78 9.19 13.56
CA ASP A 101 11.73 9.74 12.70
C ASP A 101 10.43 8.91 12.69
N LEU A 102 10.30 7.91 13.57
CA LEU A 102 9.17 6.97 13.56
C LEU A 102 7.81 7.68 13.66
N ALA A 103 7.70 8.67 14.56
CA ALA A 103 6.45 9.41 14.77
C ALA A 103 6.04 10.19 13.51
N GLU A 104 7.00 10.77 12.80
CA GLU A 104 6.77 11.49 11.55
C GLU A 104 6.36 10.52 10.43
N LEU A 105 7.03 9.37 10.32
CA LEU A 105 6.70 8.32 9.36
C LEU A 105 5.27 7.82 9.56
N VAL A 106 4.87 7.53 10.80
CA VAL A 106 3.50 7.11 11.13
C VAL A 106 2.50 8.22 10.79
N THR A 107 2.79 9.47 11.16
CA THR A 107 1.92 10.62 10.88
C THR A 107 1.69 10.82 9.38
N THR A 108 2.75 10.65 8.58
CA THR A 108 2.74 10.76 7.11
C THR A 108 1.82 9.70 6.47
N ASP A 109 1.79 8.50 7.06
CA ASP A 109 1.04 7.34 6.56
C ASP A 109 -0.28 7.09 7.29
N ILE A 110 -0.80 8.04 8.08
CA ILE A 110 -2.13 7.90 8.68
C ILE A 110 -3.17 7.66 7.57
N PRO A 111 -3.95 6.56 7.65
CA PRO A 111 -5.02 6.32 6.70
C PRO A 111 -6.20 7.25 6.97
N LEU A 112 -6.63 7.97 5.94
CA LEU A 112 -7.77 8.87 5.99
C LEU A 112 -8.86 8.37 5.04
N GLY A 113 -10.04 8.13 5.60
CA GLY A 113 -11.25 7.98 4.79
C GLY A 113 -11.64 9.30 4.12
N PRO A 114 -12.57 9.27 3.14
CA PRO A 114 -12.91 10.45 2.34
C PRO A 114 -13.36 11.68 3.17
N GLU A 115 -14.10 11.47 4.26
CA GLU A 115 -14.57 12.55 5.15
C GLU A 115 -13.41 13.13 5.99
N GLN A 116 -12.52 12.27 6.46
CA GLN A 116 -11.34 12.66 7.24
C GLN A 116 -10.36 13.44 6.37
N ALA A 117 -10.16 13.02 5.12
CA ALA A 117 -9.32 13.72 4.14
C ALA A 117 -9.87 15.13 3.84
N ALA A 118 -11.19 15.26 3.60
CA ALA A 118 -11.84 16.57 3.41
C ALA A 118 -11.68 17.47 4.65
N THR A 119 -11.88 16.91 5.84
CA THR A 119 -11.69 17.62 7.12
C THR A 119 -10.26 18.12 7.28
N ARG A 120 -9.26 17.30 6.93
CA ARG A 120 -7.84 17.66 7.00
C ARG A 120 -7.52 18.86 6.11
N LEU A 121 -8.08 18.89 4.90
CA LEU A 121 -7.97 20.03 3.97
C LEU A 121 -8.83 21.25 4.36
N ARG A 122 -9.72 21.07 5.36
CA ARG A 122 -10.72 22.05 5.79
C ARG A 122 -11.70 22.45 4.68
N VAL A 123 -11.99 21.52 3.78
CA VAL A 123 -12.95 21.70 2.68
C VAL A 123 -14.19 20.85 2.90
N ARG A 124 -15.28 21.17 2.22
CA ARG A 124 -16.47 20.32 2.24
C ARG A 124 -16.18 19.00 1.55
N LYS A 125 -16.85 17.92 1.97
CA LYS A 125 -16.71 16.60 1.35
C LYS A 125 -16.91 16.59 -0.16
N VAL A 126 -17.87 17.38 -0.65
CA VAL A 126 -18.14 17.54 -2.09
C VAL A 126 -16.95 18.14 -2.85
N GLU A 127 -16.18 19.04 -2.23
CA GLU A 127 -14.98 19.60 -2.87
C GLU A 127 -13.89 18.54 -3.00
N PHE A 128 -13.73 17.69 -1.98
CA PHE A 128 -12.82 16.56 -2.07
C PHE A 128 -13.23 15.58 -3.18
N ASP A 129 -14.53 15.32 -3.39
CA ASP A 129 -14.99 14.50 -4.52
C ASP A 129 -14.67 15.12 -5.89
N TRP A 130 -14.72 16.45 -5.98
CA TRP A 130 -14.29 17.18 -7.17
C TRP A 130 -12.79 17.08 -7.45
N MET A 131 -11.96 16.79 -6.44
CA MET A 131 -10.52 16.52 -6.61
C MET A 131 -10.26 15.06 -6.98
N VAL A 132 -11.05 14.12 -6.45
CA VAL A 132 -10.93 12.68 -6.77
C VAL A 132 -11.33 12.40 -8.22
N THR A 133 -12.42 13.02 -8.70
CA THR A 133 -12.96 12.79 -10.05
C THR A 133 -11.95 13.00 -11.20
N PRO A 134 -11.18 14.12 -11.24
CA PRO A 134 -10.13 14.32 -12.23
C PRO A 134 -8.81 13.58 -11.91
N GLY A 135 -8.74 12.88 -10.78
CA GLY A 135 -7.56 12.09 -10.39
C GLY A 135 -6.45 12.90 -9.73
N TRP A 136 -6.74 14.05 -9.11
CA TRP A 136 -5.73 14.85 -8.40
C TRP A 136 -5.15 14.11 -7.20
N ILE A 137 -5.94 13.23 -6.59
CA ILE A 137 -5.51 12.30 -5.55
C ILE A 137 -5.98 10.89 -5.89
N ARG A 138 -5.14 9.91 -5.56
CA ARG A 138 -5.45 8.49 -5.71
C ARG A 138 -5.53 7.85 -4.33
N ALA A 139 -6.50 6.95 -4.15
CA ALA A 139 -6.55 6.08 -2.98
C ALA A 139 -5.26 5.22 -2.91
N ALA A 140 -4.64 5.19 -1.73
CA ALA A 140 -3.49 4.35 -1.47
C ALA A 140 -3.90 2.89 -1.25
N GLU A 141 -5.11 2.66 -0.77
CA GLU A 141 -5.70 1.34 -0.53
C GLU A 141 -7.24 1.42 -0.52
N TRP A 142 -7.90 0.28 -0.68
CA TRP A 142 -9.34 0.12 -0.54
C TRP A 142 -9.63 -0.91 0.54
N VAL A 143 -10.50 -0.59 1.49
CA VAL A 143 -10.87 -1.49 2.58
C VAL A 143 -12.36 -1.81 2.55
N GLY A 144 -12.69 -3.09 2.61
CA GLY A 144 -14.08 -3.54 2.68
C GLY A 144 -14.66 -3.33 4.08
N VAL A 145 -15.57 -2.37 4.22
CA VAL A 145 -16.28 -2.11 5.49
C VAL A 145 -17.65 -2.77 5.44
N ARG A 146 -17.96 -3.63 6.42
CA ARG A 146 -19.28 -4.25 6.54
C ARG A 146 -20.19 -3.36 7.38
N PHE A 147 -21.30 -2.93 6.80
CA PHE A 147 -22.38 -2.29 7.55
C PHE A 147 -23.40 -3.34 8.00
N GLY A 148 -23.45 -3.60 9.32
CA GLY A 148 -24.38 -4.57 9.92
C GLY A 148 -23.94 -6.04 9.83
N THR A 149 -24.85 -6.96 10.14
CA THR A 149 -24.58 -8.41 10.27
C THR A 149 -24.73 -9.21 8.97
N SER A 150 -25.14 -8.59 7.85
CA SER A 150 -25.40 -9.31 6.61
C SER A 150 -24.22 -9.24 5.64
N ARG A 151 -23.96 -10.34 4.92
CA ARG A 151 -22.92 -10.43 3.86
C ARG A 151 -23.19 -9.50 2.66
N ALA A 152 -24.38 -8.91 2.54
CA ALA A 152 -24.83 -8.15 1.37
C ALA A 152 -24.45 -6.65 1.41
N GLY A 153 -23.74 -6.18 2.44
CA GLY A 153 -23.48 -4.75 2.68
C GLY A 153 -22.00 -4.38 2.90
N ALA A 154 -21.06 -5.15 2.35
CA ALA A 154 -19.65 -4.73 2.34
C ALA A 154 -19.47 -3.62 1.29
N VAL A 155 -19.01 -2.45 1.73
CA VAL A 155 -18.70 -1.31 0.86
C VAL A 155 -17.19 -1.10 0.92
N ASP A 156 -16.56 -1.05 -0.25
CA ASP A 156 -15.15 -0.69 -0.34
C ASP A 156 -14.98 0.81 -0.14
N VAL A 157 -14.22 1.17 0.89
CA VAL A 157 -13.91 2.55 1.25
C VAL A 157 -12.47 2.85 0.84
N PRO A 158 -12.21 3.89 0.04
CA PRO A 158 -10.86 4.29 -0.30
C PRO A 158 -10.17 4.95 0.90
N LEU A 159 -8.93 4.57 1.15
CA LEU A 159 -8.05 5.20 2.13
C LEU A 159 -6.97 6.02 1.41
N TYR A 160 -6.79 7.26 1.87
CA TYR A 160 -5.77 8.18 1.40
C TYR A 160 -4.70 8.35 2.48
N ARG A 161 -3.44 8.55 2.09
CA ARG A 161 -2.39 8.91 3.05
C ARG A 161 -2.52 10.37 3.44
N ALA A 162 -2.30 10.68 4.72
CA ALA A 162 -2.26 12.06 5.20
C ALA A 162 -1.30 12.94 4.38
N ALA A 163 -0.12 12.42 4.03
CA ALA A 163 0.85 13.16 3.22
C ALA A 163 0.38 13.46 1.80
N ASP A 164 -0.30 12.51 1.14
CA ASP A 164 -0.86 12.74 -0.20
C ASP A 164 -1.95 13.81 -0.16
N VAL A 165 -2.75 13.81 0.91
CA VAL A 165 -3.77 14.84 1.15
C VAL A 165 -3.14 16.20 1.39
N ASP A 166 -2.10 16.30 2.22
CA ASP A 166 -1.41 17.57 2.49
C ASP A 166 -0.69 18.11 1.24
N ALA A 167 -0.14 17.21 0.43
CA ALA A 167 0.56 17.56 -0.80
C ALA A 167 -0.35 18.09 -1.91
N LEU A 168 -1.68 17.97 -1.79
CA LEU A 168 -2.62 18.45 -2.81
C LEU A 168 -2.59 19.96 -3.03
N VAL A 169 -2.20 20.75 -2.03
CA VAL A 169 -2.29 22.21 -2.11
C VAL A 169 -1.23 22.81 -3.03
N ALA A 170 0.01 22.35 -2.91
CA ALA A 170 1.16 22.91 -3.63
C ALA A 170 1.09 22.83 -5.17
N PRO A 171 0.70 21.70 -5.80
CA PRO A 171 0.65 21.59 -7.26
C PRO A 171 -0.54 22.31 -7.89
N HIS A 172 -1.55 22.69 -7.11
CA HIS A 172 -2.79 23.30 -7.59
C HIS A 172 -2.88 24.78 -7.17
N ALA A 173 -1.88 25.56 -7.59
CA ALA A 173 -1.80 27.00 -7.33
C ALA A 173 -2.90 27.80 -8.07
N GLU A 174 -3.52 27.21 -9.10
CA GLU A 174 -4.66 27.76 -9.81
C GLU A 174 -5.96 27.77 -8.98
N VAL A 175 -5.99 27.07 -7.84
CA VAL A 175 -7.15 27.00 -6.95
C VAL A 175 -7.03 28.05 -5.85
N ASP A 176 -8.06 28.87 -5.67
CA ASP A 176 -8.19 29.67 -4.45
C ASP A 176 -8.62 28.76 -3.29
N TRP A 177 -7.63 28.30 -2.53
CA TRP A 177 -7.84 27.41 -1.39
C TRP A 177 -8.53 28.09 -0.21
N GLU A 178 -8.41 29.41 -0.06
CA GLU A 178 -9.13 30.14 0.99
C GLU A 178 -10.60 30.27 0.65
N GLU A 179 -10.92 30.62 -0.60
CA GLU A 179 -12.29 30.62 -1.11
C GLU A 179 -12.91 29.24 -0.91
N LEU A 180 -12.20 28.18 -1.33
CA LEU A 180 -12.70 26.80 -1.25
C LEU A 180 -13.03 26.36 0.18
N ARG A 181 -12.21 26.75 1.16
CA ARG A 181 -12.44 26.48 2.60
C ARG A 181 -13.58 27.31 3.19
N SER A 182 -13.86 28.48 2.61
CA SER A 182 -14.94 29.38 3.06
C SER A 182 -16.32 29.03 2.50
N VAL A 183 -16.42 28.15 1.50
CA VAL A 183 -17.67 27.85 0.81
C VAL A 183 -18.71 27.25 1.76
N GLY A 184 -19.80 28.00 1.99
CA GLY A 184 -20.93 27.54 2.80
C GLY A 184 -21.74 26.41 2.16
N LYS A 185 -22.49 25.67 2.98
CA LYS A 185 -23.40 24.59 2.52
C LYS A 185 -24.40 25.11 1.46
N GLY A 186 -24.70 24.30 0.44
CA GLY A 186 -25.67 24.62 -0.62
C GLY A 186 -25.14 25.54 -1.72
N ARG A 187 -23.94 26.11 -1.58
CA ARG A 187 -23.29 26.87 -2.65
C ARG A 187 -22.60 25.93 -3.64
N ARG A 188 -22.63 26.30 -4.92
CA ARG A 188 -21.91 25.62 -6.00
C ARG A 188 -20.41 25.64 -5.73
N SER A 189 -19.74 24.52 -6.00
CA SER A 189 -18.29 24.38 -5.88
C SER A 189 -17.56 25.34 -6.84
N PRO A 190 -16.54 26.09 -6.36
CA PRO A 190 -15.60 26.82 -7.22
C PRO A 190 -14.84 25.90 -8.19
N LEU A 191 -14.52 24.67 -7.77
CA LEU A 191 -13.83 23.69 -8.63
C LEU A 191 -14.67 23.28 -9.85
N ALA A 192 -15.99 23.40 -9.78
CA ALA A 192 -16.87 23.11 -10.93
C ALA A 192 -16.68 24.10 -12.10
N ALA A 193 -16.07 25.28 -11.86
CA ALA A 193 -15.72 26.24 -12.89
C ALA A 193 -14.38 25.91 -13.58
N LEU A 194 -13.50 25.15 -12.92
CA LEU A 194 -12.17 24.76 -13.41
C LEU A 194 -12.19 23.62 -14.44
N ARG A 195 -13.27 23.49 -15.23
CA ARG A 195 -13.44 22.36 -16.17
C ARG A 195 -12.16 22.13 -17.01
N PRO A 196 -11.75 20.86 -17.19
CA PRO A 196 -10.57 20.55 -17.98
C PRO A 196 -10.71 21.12 -19.39
N LYS A 197 -9.66 21.78 -19.89
CA LYS A 197 -9.58 22.20 -21.29
C LYS A 197 -9.86 20.99 -22.18
N ARG A 198 -10.99 21.00 -22.88
CA ARG A 198 -11.27 20.05 -23.96
C ARG A 198 -10.07 20.11 -24.91
N LYS A 199 -9.44 18.97 -25.17
CA LYS A 199 -8.37 18.81 -26.17
C LYS A 199 -8.81 19.55 -27.44
N PRO A 200 -8.01 20.47 -28.01
CA PRO A 200 -8.41 21.15 -29.23
C PRO A 200 -8.65 20.08 -30.30
N GLU A 201 -9.89 20.06 -30.79
CA GLU A 201 -10.31 19.27 -31.91
C GLU A 201 -9.45 19.72 -33.10
N ALA A 202 -8.76 18.77 -33.71
CA ALA A 202 -7.87 19.05 -34.83
C ALA A 202 -8.64 19.82 -35.89
N THR A 203 -8.10 20.98 -36.26
CA THR A 203 -8.61 21.79 -37.38
C THR A 203 -8.74 20.88 -38.60
N PRO A 204 -9.93 20.71 -39.20
CA PRO A 204 -10.03 19.98 -40.46
C PRO A 204 -9.24 20.76 -41.51
N ALA A 205 -8.33 20.06 -42.19
CA ALA A 205 -7.53 20.62 -43.27
C ALA A 205 -8.44 21.16 -44.38
N PRO A 206 -8.10 22.30 -45.02
CA PRO A 206 -8.89 22.83 -46.12
C PRO A 206 -8.79 21.89 -47.33
N VAL A 207 -9.94 21.63 -47.95
CA VAL A 207 -10.10 20.98 -49.26
C VAL A 207 -9.71 21.91 -50.40
#